data_AF-A0A8H3J701-F1
#
_entry.id   AF-A0A8H3J701-F1
#
_cell.length_a   1.000
_cell.length_b   1.000
_cell.length_c   1.000
_cell.angle_alpha   90.00
_cell.angle_beta   90.00
_cell.angle_gamma   90.00
#
_symmetry.space_group_name_H-M   'P 1'
#
loop_
_entity.id
_entity.type
_entity.pdbx_description
1 polymer ?
#
loop_
_entity_poly.entity_id
_entity_poly.type
_entity_poly.pdbx_seq_one_letter_code
_entity_poly.pdbx_strand_id
1 'polypeptide(L)'
;MPPPRSITTAVADGAQSAVFFVNEDNNIVIYRSQELFERPKAQGGPKYVEEFVYPVGVDKRKSPPLSAGGKDLAAISYYDDVGQQISTRLYYVDTNNILSEYCKDGSQGQWYDGALNNKRVEVLPGTPLAAGEEFRTEPGTNLDIKQLKVYYFGKNERANVAWATINKGDWQVNKEIQ
;
A
#
# COMPACT_ATOMS: atom_id res chain seq x y z
N MET A 1 26.98 8.51 1.48
CA MET A 1 26.27 7.25 1.19
C MET A 1 24.98 7.60 0.47
N PRO A 2 24.61 6.91 -0.62
CA PRO A 2 23.27 7.05 -1.17
C PRO A 2 22.24 6.65 -0.09
N PRO A 3 21.12 7.36 0.04
CA PRO A 3 20.12 7.05 1.05
C PRO A 3 19.56 5.64 0.84
N PRO A 4 19.20 4.90 1.91
CA PRO A 4 18.56 3.60 1.77
C PRO A 4 17.24 3.74 1.00
N ARG A 5 17.03 2.85 0.03
CA ARG A 5 15.82 2.79 -0.79
C ARG A 5 14.74 2.00 -0.04
N SER A 6 13.55 2.59 0.13
CA SER A 6 12.40 1.88 0.69
C SER A 6 11.88 0.86 -0.31
N ILE A 7 11.43 -0.30 0.16
CA ILE A 7 10.74 -1.29 -0.66
C ILE A 7 9.62 -1.97 0.14
N THR A 8 8.49 -2.21 -0.50
CA THR A 8 7.40 -3.02 0.05
C THR A 8 6.74 -3.80 -1.07
N THR A 9 5.88 -4.76 -0.74
CA THR A 9 5.19 -5.57 -1.74
C THR A 9 3.79 -5.91 -1.31
N ALA A 10 2.92 -6.09 -2.31
CA ALA A 10 1.60 -6.66 -2.14
C ALA A 10 1.31 -7.62 -3.29
N VAL A 11 0.38 -8.56 -3.07
CA VAL A 11 -0.11 -9.44 -4.13
C VAL A 11 -0.86 -8.59 -5.16
N ALA A 12 -0.56 -8.75 -6.44
CA ALA A 12 -1.32 -8.18 -7.54
C ALA A 12 -2.18 -9.25 -8.21
N ASP A 13 -3.15 -8.83 -9.01
CA ASP A 13 -3.99 -9.76 -9.75
C ASP A 13 -3.21 -10.65 -10.74
N GLY A 14 -3.71 -11.85 -11.02
CA GLY A 14 -3.10 -12.77 -11.99
C GLY A 14 -1.83 -13.47 -11.51
N ALA A 15 -1.70 -13.71 -10.20
CA ALA A 15 -0.48 -14.27 -9.57
C ALA A 15 0.76 -13.40 -9.80
N GLN A 16 0.57 -12.09 -9.90
CA GLN A 16 1.66 -11.12 -9.98
C GLN A 16 2.01 -10.58 -8.59
N SER A 17 3.24 -10.11 -8.43
CA SER A 17 3.66 -9.29 -7.30
C SER A 17 3.67 -7.83 -7.73
N ALA A 18 3.09 -6.95 -6.92
CA ALA A 18 3.37 -5.52 -7.00
C ALA A 18 4.45 -5.20 -5.98
N VAL A 19 5.59 -4.72 -6.45
CA VAL A 19 6.71 -4.25 -5.63
C VAL A 19 6.76 -2.74 -5.75
N PHE A 20 6.70 -2.05 -4.61
CA PHE A 20 6.73 -0.61 -4.54
C PHE A 20 8.06 -0.18 -3.96
N PHE A 21 8.71 0.81 -4.57
CA PHE A 21 9.95 1.36 -4.04
C PHE A 21 10.05 2.86 -4.32
N VAL A 22 10.89 3.53 -3.54
CA VAL A 22 11.21 4.95 -3.73
C VAL A 22 12.49 5.05 -4.55
N ASN A 23 12.44 5.78 -5.68
CA ASN A 23 13.58 6.02 -6.54
C ASN A 23 14.48 7.17 -6.01
N GLU A 24 15.52 7.53 -6.76
CA GLU A 24 16.49 8.57 -6.34
C GLU A 24 15.88 9.99 -6.31
N ASP A 25 14.78 10.20 -7.01
CA ASP A 25 14.02 11.46 -7.05
C ASP A 25 12.92 11.53 -5.99
N ASN A 26 12.91 10.58 -5.04
CA ASN A 26 11.83 10.36 -4.05
C ASN A 26 10.46 10.02 -4.65
N ASN A 27 10.42 9.58 -5.91
CA ASN A 27 9.18 9.13 -6.53
C ASN A 27 8.92 7.67 -6.20
N ILE A 28 7.65 7.36 -5.93
CA ILE A 28 7.19 6.00 -5.76
C ILE A 28 7.05 5.37 -7.15
N VAL A 29 7.61 4.17 -7.29
CA VAL A 29 7.60 3.37 -8.50
C VAL A 29 7.02 1.99 -8.18
N ILE A 30 6.20 1.47 -9.09
CA ILE A 30 5.73 0.07 -9.06
C ILE A 30 6.54 -0.73 -10.06
N TYR A 31 7.14 -1.81 -9.57
CA TYR A 31 7.60 -2.95 -10.36
C TYR A 31 6.56 -4.07 -10.26
N ARG A 32 6.10 -4.59 -11.40
CA ARG A 32 5.28 -5.79 -11.46
C ARG A 32 6.06 -6.95 -12.04
N SER A 33 6.01 -8.08 -11.34
CA SER A 33 6.56 -9.35 -11.81
C SER A 33 5.52 -10.45 -11.73
N GLN A 34 5.52 -11.34 -12.71
CA GLN A 34 4.87 -12.65 -12.60
C GLN A 34 5.96 -13.71 -12.42
N GLU A 35 5.97 -14.34 -11.24
CA GLU A 35 6.90 -15.45 -10.96
C GLU A 35 6.42 -16.72 -11.66
N LEU A 36 7.34 -17.45 -12.28
CA LEU A 36 7.06 -18.81 -12.70
C LEU A 36 7.20 -19.75 -11.49
N PHE A 37 6.46 -20.87 -11.51
CA PHE A 37 6.62 -21.93 -10.52
C PHE A 37 8.09 -22.29 -10.33
N GLU A 38 8.49 -22.54 -9.08
CA GLU A 38 9.84 -23.00 -8.76
C GLU A 38 10.16 -24.27 -9.57
N ARG A 39 11.27 -24.24 -10.32
CA ARG A 39 11.73 -25.38 -11.11
C ARG A 39 13.03 -25.92 -10.52
N PRO A 40 13.24 -27.26 -10.56
CA PRO A 40 14.55 -27.84 -10.27
C PRO A 40 15.64 -27.18 -11.12
N LYS A 41 16.78 -26.86 -10.49
CA LYS A 41 17.91 -26.12 -11.08
C LYS A 41 18.41 -26.69 -12.43
N ALA A 42 18.20 -27.99 -12.67
CA ALA A 42 18.60 -28.69 -13.89
C ALA A 42 17.73 -28.39 -15.12
N GLN A 43 16.51 -27.87 -14.96
CA GLN A 43 15.57 -27.68 -16.08
C GLN A 43 15.82 -26.38 -16.88
N GLY A 44 16.67 -25.47 -16.39
CA GLY A 44 16.98 -24.22 -17.07
C GLY A 44 15.76 -23.33 -17.34
N GLY A 45 15.98 -22.21 -18.05
CA GLY A 45 14.92 -21.29 -18.48
C GLY A 45 14.76 -20.02 -17.62
N PRO A 46 13.91 -19.08 -18.08
CA PRO A 46 13.63 -17.84 -17.36
C PRO A 46 12.86 -18.13 -16.07
N LYS A 47 13.10 -17.30 -15.04
CA LYS A 47 12.40 -17.39 -13.74
C LYS A 47 11.15 -16.50 -13.67
N TYR A 48 11.01 -15.56 -14.60
CA TYR A 48 9.95 -14.55 -14.65
C TYR A 48 9.45 -14.40 -16.08
N VAL A 49 8.16 -14.06 -16.25
CA VAL A 49 7.52 -13.96 -17.59
C VAL A 49 7.37 -12.50 -18.04
N GLU A 50 7.08 -11.60 -17.11
CA GLU A 50 6.74 -10.21 -17.42
C GLU A 50 7.30 -9.27 -16.35
N GLU A 51 7.94 -8.19 -16.80
CA GLU A 51 8.50 -7.12 -15.96
C GLU A 51 7.95 -5.79 -16.45
N PHE A 52 7.31 -5.04 -15.56
CA PHE A 52 6.86 -3.69 -15.88
C PHE A 52 7.18 -2.71 -14.77
N VAL A 53 7.77 -1.56 -15.14
CA VAL A 53 8.09 -0.47 -14.22
C VAL A 53 7.24 0.74 -14.59
N TYR A 54 6.44 1.22 -13.64
CA TYR A 54 5.61 2.41 -13.83
C TYR A 54 5.80 3.38 -12.66
N PRO A 55 5.96 4.69 -12.92
CA PRO A 55 5.74 5.68 -11.87
C PRO A 55 4.28 5.61 -11.41
N VAL A 56 4.08 5.60 -10.11
CA VAL A 56 2.75 5.58 -9.51
C VAL A 56 2.13 6.98 -9.67
N GLY A 57 0.83 7.07 -9.97
CA GLY A 57 0.15 8.37 -10.13
C GLY A 57 0.13 8.95 -11.54
N VAL A 58 0.78 8.31 -12.51
CA VAL A 58 0.90 8.87 -13.85
C VAL A 58 -0.26 8.40 -14.75
N ASP A 59 -1.28 9.24 -14.91
CA ASP A 59 -1.84 9.41 -16.26
C ASP A 59 -0.74 10.11 -17.06
N LYS A 60 -0.29 9.52 -18.17
CA LYS A 60 0.77 10.05 -19.04
C LYS A 60 0.50 11.49 -19.54
N ARG A 61 -0.68 12.06 -19.25
CA ARG A 61 -1.12 13.38 -19.68
C ARG A 61 -1.40 14.40 -18.57
N LYS A 62 -1.48 14.06 -17.26
CA LYS A 62 -2.11 14.99 -16.28
C LYS A 62 -1.60 15.06 -14.83
N SER A 63 -0.77 14.15 -14.32
CA SER A 63 -0.36 14.19 -12.91
C SER A 63 1.13 13.94 -12.71
N PRO A 64 1.79 14.66 -11.78
CA PRO A 64 3.16 14.37 -11.41
C PRO A 64 3.26 13.00 -10.72
N PRO A 65 4.44 12.37 -10.70
CA PRO A 65 4.66 11.14 -9.94
C PRO A 65 4.34 11.37 -8.46
N LEU A 66 3.87 10.33 -7.77
CA LEU A 66 3.72 10.37 -6.32
C LEU A 66 5.09 10.48 -5.65
N SER A 67 5.32 11.54 -4.88
CA SER A 67 6.57 11.74 -4.13
C SER A 67 6.38 11.39 -2.66
N ALA A 68 7.25 10.52 -2.14
CA ALA A 68 7.31 10.20 -0.73
C ALA A 68 8.22 11.22 0.00
N GLY A 69 7.77 11.76 1.13
CA GLY A 69 8.62 12.53 2.05
C GLY A 69 9.38 11.65 3.04
N GLY A 70 8.90 10.43 3.25
CA GLY A 70 9.51 9.42 4.11
C GLY A 70 10.22 8.30 3.35
N LYS A 71 10.97 7.49 4.09
CA LYS A 71 11.72 6.32 3.57
C LYS A 71 11.05 4.98 3.86
N ASP A 72 9.78 5.01 4.24
CA ASP A 72 9.01 3.81 4.54
C ASP A 72 7.72 3.77 3.72
N LEU A 73 7.41 2.57 3.27
CA LEU A 73 6.22 2.22 2.51
C LEU A 73 5.60 0.97 3.16
N ALA A 74 4.28 0.92 3.21
CA ALA A 74 3.56 -0.30 3.56
C ALA A 74 2.50 -0.59 2.50
N ALA A 75 2.41 -1.83 2.03
CA ALA A 75 1.39 -2.21 1.06
C ALA A 75 0.61 -3.42 1.56
N ILE A 76 -0.66 -3.48 1.17
CA ILE A 76 -1.55 -4.60 1.43
C ILE A 76 -2.42 -4.84 0.21
N SER A 77 -2.76 -6.11 -0.01
CA SER A 77 -3.82 -6.49 -0.92
C SER A 77 -4.83 -7.37 -0.21
N TYR A 78 -6.09 -7.22 -0.59
CA TYR A 78 -7.20 -7.97 -0.03
C TYR A 78 -8.23 -8.25 -1.11
N TYR A 79 -9.03 -9.30 -0.91
CA TYR A 79 -10.22 -9.53 -1.72
C TYR A 79 -11.35 -8.63 -1.24
N ASP A 80 -11.85 -7.79 -2.14
CA ASP A 80 -13.07 -7.05 -1.85
C ASP A 80 -14.25 -8.01 -1.64
N ASP A 81 -15.18 -7.60 -0.78
CA ASP A 81 -16.41 -8.37 -0.56
C ASP A 81 -17.38 -8.20 -1.74
N VAL A 82 -17.08 -7.29 -2.68
CA VAL A 82 -17.92 -6.91 -3.82
C VAL A 82 -17.21 -7.28 -5.12
N GLY A 83 -17.38 -8.55 -5.54
CA GLY A 83 -16.89 -9.03 -6.84
C GLY A 83 -15.62 -9.88 -6.79
N GLN A 84 -15.10 -10.19 -5.59
CA GLN A 84 -13.91 -11.02 -5.39
C GLN A 84 -12.69 -10.53 -6.17
N GLN A 85 -12.57 -9.22 -6.34
CA GLN A 85 -11.42 -8.65 -7.02
C GLN A 85 -10.33 -8.30 -6.00
N ILE A 86 -9.08 -8.48 -6.39
CA ILE A 86 -7.95 -8.06 -5.57
C ILE A 86 -7.87 -6.53 -5.61
N SER A 87 -8.04 -5.93 -4.44
CA SER A 87 -7.81 -4.53 -4.17
C SER A 87 -6.45 -4.37 -3.49
N THR A 88 -5.66 -3.39 -3.95
CA THR A 88 -4.34 -3.07 -3.39
C THR A 88 -4.36 -1.67 -2.79
N ARG A 89 -3.69 -1.51 -1.65
CA ARG A 89 -3.43 -0.24 -0.99
C ARG A 89 -1.95 -0.07 -0.78
N LEU A 90 -1.46 1.13 -1.07
CA LEU A 90 -0.12 1.58 -0.72
C LEU A 90 -0.26 2.72 0.28
N TYR A 91 0.45 2.59 1.38
CA TYR A 91 0.58 3.60 2.42
C TYR A 91 2.00 4.15 2.40
N TYR A 92 2.09 5.47 2.47
CA TYR A 92 3.35 6.20 2.44
C TYR A 92 3.20 7.51 3.20
N VAL A 93 4.33 8.14 3.52
CA VAL A 93 4.35 9.50 4.07
C VAL A 93 4.69 10.46 2.94
N ASP A 94 3.85 11.46 2.69
CA ASP A 94 4.08 12.47 1.66
C ASP A 94 5.17 13.49 2.06
N THR A 95 5.51 14.40 1.16
CA THR A 95 6.55 15.43 1.38
C THR A 95 6.21 16.44 2.49
N ASN A 96 4.96 16.44 2.98
CA ASN A 96 4.49 17.29 4.07
C ASN A 96 4.38 16.54 5.41
N ASN A 97 4.89 15.31 5.47
CA ASN A 97 4.77 14.41 6.62
C ASN A 97 3.33 14.03 6.95
N ILE A 98 2.50 13.89 5.91
CA ILE A 98 1.14 13.38 6.01
C ILE A 98 1.12 11.90 5.63
N LEU A 99 0.48 11.08 6.47
CA LEU A 99 0.18 9.70 6.13
C LEU A 99 -0.87 9.67 5.01
N SER A 100 -0.49 9.05 3.90
CA SER A 100 -1.26 9.01 2.67
C SER A 100 -1.50 7.57 2.21
N GLU A 101 -2.60 7.39 1.50
CA GLU A 101 -3.08 6.15 0.90
C GLU A 101 -3.22 6.35 -0.62
N TYR A 102 -2.72 5.37 -1.37
CA TYR A 102 -2.96 5.26 -2.80
C TYR A 102 -3.55 3.90 -3.10
N CYS A 103 -4.67 3.88 -3.81
CA CYS A 103 -5.56 2.74 -3.96
C CYS A 103 -5.60 2.25 -5.40
N LYS A 104 -5.78 0.95 -5.58
CA LYS A 104 -6.21 0.35 -6.83
C LYS A 104 -7.21 -0.75 -6.54
N ASP A 105 -8.39 -0.62 -7.13
CA ASP A 105 -9.45 -1.63 -7.00
C ASP A 105 -9.56 -2.43 -8.28
N GLY A 106 -9.45 -3.75 -8.14
CA GLY A 106 -9.51 -4.66 -9.27
C GLY A 106 -8.31 -4.60 -10.20
N SER A 107 -8.29 -5.55 -11.14
CA SER A 107 -7.13 -5.79 -12.01
C SER A 107 -6.95 -4.71 -13.06
N GLN A 108 -8.05 -4.21 -13.61
CA GLN A 108 -8.11 -3.14 -14.62
C GLN A 108 -8.34 -1.75 -14.04
N GLY A 109 -8.49 -1.62 -12.72
CA GLY A 109 -8.67 -0.32 -12.08
C GLY A 109 -7.49 0.62 -12.32
N GLN A 110 -7.79 1.90 -12.47
CA GLN A 110 -6.77 2.93 -12.36
C GLN A 110 -6.43 3.13 -10.89
N TRP A 111 -5.20 3.55 -10.63
CA TRP A 111 -4.86 3.97 -9.29
C TRP A 111 -5.46 5.34 -8.95
N TYR A 112 -5.81 5.55 -7.69
CA TYR A 112 -6.47 6.77 -7.22
C TYR A 112 -6.12 7.09 -5.75
N ASP A 113 -6.32 8.34 -5.33
CA ASP A 113 -6.07 8.76 -3.95
C ASP A 113 -7.10 8.18 -2.97
N GLY A 114 -6.61 7.59 -1.87
CA GLY A 114 -7.45 6.97 -0.85
C GLY A 114 -8.14 7.98 0.07
N ALA A 115 -9.20 7.52 0.73
CA ALA A 115 -9.97 8.35 1.65
C ALA A 115 -9.18 8.76 2.90
N LEU A 116 -8.09 8.06 3.23
CA LEU A 116 -7.18 8.42 4.33
C LEU A 116 -6.57 9.82 4.12
N ASN A 117 -6.33 10.24 2.87
CA ASN A 117 -5.70 11.51 2.54
C ASN A 117 -6.52 12.71 3.06
N ASN A 118 -7.85 12.54 3.14
CA ASN A 118 -8.77 13.56 3.66
C ASN A 118 -8.61 13.78 5.18
N LYS A 119 -8.01 12.83 5.90
CA LYS A 119 -7.80 12.93 7.36
C LYS A 119 -6.58 13.77 7.73
N ARG A 120 -5.67 14.02 6.78
CA ARG A 120 -4.46 14.83 6.96
C ARG A 120 -3.68 14.45 8.22
N VAL A 121 -3.45 13.15 8.40
CA VAL A 121 -2.78 12.61 9.59
C VAL A 121 -1.31 12.99 9.56
N GLU A 122 -0.90 13.88 10.45
CA GLU A 122 0.51 14.26 10.60
C GLU A 122 1.28 13.19 11.37
N VAL A 123 2.42 12.78 10.84
CA VAL A 123 3.27 11.73 11.43
C VAL A 123 4.70 12.22 11.66
N LEU A 124 5.48 11.44 12.40
CA LEU A 124 6.91 11.71 12.53
C LEU A 124 7.60 11.53 11.16
N PRO A 125 8.46 12.48 10.72
CA PRO A 125 9.21 12.33 9.48
C PRO A 125 10.02 11.04 9.45
N GLY A 126 9.89 10.26 8.37
CA GLY A 126 10.57 8.97 8.24
C GLY A 126 10.08 7.90 9.24
N THR A 127 8.84 8.03 9.74
CA THR A 127 8.25 6.98 10.57
C THR A 127 8.11 5.66 9.80
N PRO A 128 8.43 4.51 10.43
CA PRO A 128 8.12 3.21 9.86
C PRO A 128 6.62 3.00 9.73
N LEU A 129 6.22 2.39 8.63
CA LEU A 129 4.84 2.03 8.35
C LEU A 129 4.69 0.52 8.34
N ALA A 130 3.59 0.04 8.92
CA ALA A 130 3.13 -1.33 8.72
C ALA A 130 1.63 -1.30 8.41
N ALA A 131 1.18 -2.20 7.53
CA ALA A 131 -0.23 -2.30 7.17
C ALA A 131 -0.69 -3.75 7.24
N GLY A 132 -1.96 -3.94 7.58
CA GLY A 132 -2.56 -5.25 7.76
C GLY A 132 -4.08 -5.19 7.60
N GLU A 133 -4.68 -6.36 7.38
CA GLU A 133 -6.12 -6.54 7.49
C GLU A 133 -6.45 -7.25 8.80
N GLU A 134 -7.61 -6.92 9.37
CA GLU A 134 -8.14 -7.59 10.56
C GLU A 134 -9.60 -7.93 10.36
N PHE A 135 -9.96 -9.17 10.67
CA PHE A 135 -11.35 -9.61 10.74
C PHE A 135 -11.93 -9.27 12.11
N ARG A 136 -13.15 -8.72 12.13
CA ARG A 136 -13.92 -8.47 13.34
C ARG A 136 -15.37 -8.86 13.13
N THR A 137 -15.99 -9.42 14.15
CA THR A 137 -17.45 -9.57 14.15
C THR A 137 -18.08 -8.21 14.45
N GLU A 138 -19.00 -7.75 13.60
CA GLU A 138 -19.71 -6.48 13.81
C GLU A 138 -20.64 -6.61 15.03
N PRO A 139 -20.57 -5.70 16.03
CA PRO A 139 -21.35 -5.81 17.26
C PRO A 139 -22.86 -5.91 17.00
N GLY A 140 -23.52 -6.87 17.64
CA GLY A 140 -24.95 -7.10 17.47
C GLY A 140 -25.31 -7.84 16.18
N THR A 141 -24.32 -8.34 15.43
CA THR A 141 -24.49 -9.17 14.24
C THR A 141 -23.62 -10.42 14.34
N ASN A 142 -23.80 -11.36 13.39
CA ASN A 142 -22.89 -12.49 13.17
C ASN A 142 -22.08 -12.31 11.87
N LEU A 143 -21.88 -11.06 11.44
CA LEU A 143 -21.15 -10.75 10.21
C LEU A 143 -19.69 -10.44 10.54
N ASP A 144 -18.78 -11.15 9.87
CA ASP A 144 -17.37 -10.79 9.87
C ASP A 144 -17.15 -9.62 8.91
N ILE A 145 -16.68 -8.50 9.46
CA ILE A 145 -16.23 -7.34 8.73
C ILE A 145 -14.71 -7.34 8.66
N LYS A 146 -14.18 -6.90 7.52
CA LYS A 146 -12.75 -6.68 7.34
C LYS A 146 -12.41 -5.21 7.59
N GLN A 147 -11.31 -4.98 8.30
CA GLN A 147 -10.76 -3.65 8.53
C GLN A 147 -9.35 -3.56 7.99
N LEU A 148 -9.04 -2.46 7.31
CA LEU A 148 -7.68 -2.06 6.99
C LEU A 148 -7.09 -1.36 8.21
N LYS A 149 -5.82 -1.66 8.50
CA LYS A 149 -5.05 -1.02 9.57
C LYS A 149 -3.72 -0.55 9.05
N VAL A 150 -3.32 0.63 9.49
CA VAL A 150 -2.00 1.22 9.23
C VAL A 150 -1.42 1.70 10.55
N TYR A 151 -0.24 1.20 10.86
CA TYR A 151 0.51 1.46 12.07
C TYR A 151 1.66 2.42 11.75
N TYR A 152 1.86 3.41 12.61
CA TYR A 152 2.84 4.48 12.42
C TYR A 152 3.22 5.11 13.77
N PHE A 153 4.30 5.90 13.80
CA PHE A 153 4.61 6.79 14.93
C PHE A 153 4.08 8.20 14.67
N GLY A 154 3.25 8.69 15.58
CA GLY A 154 2.72 10.05 15.54
C GLY A 154 3.79 11.08 15.93
N LYS A 155 3.47 12.37 15.82
CA LYS A 155 4.35 13.46 16.28
C LYS A 155 4.69 13.41 17.78
N ASN A 156 3.90 12.69 18.57
CA ASN A 156 4.16 12.42 19.98
C ASN A 156 5.15 11.27 20.20
N GLU A 157 5.75 10.74 19.13
CA GLU A 157 6.69 9.60 19.14
C GLU A 157 6.07 8.29 19.67
N ARG A 158 4.74 8.23 19.77
CA ARG A 158 4.03 7.02 20.18
C ARG A 158 3.50 6.26 18.99
N ALA A 159 3.41 4.95 19.14
CA ALA A 159 2.77 4.09 18.15
C ALA A 159 1.27 4.38 18.09
N ASN A 160 0.78 4.57 16.87
CA ASN A 160 -0.61 4.88 16.56
C ASN A 160 -1.12 3.92 15.49
N VAL A 161 -2.44 3.79 15.41
CA VAL A 161 -3.14 3.10 14.33
C VAL A 161 -4.19 4.00 13.69
N ALA A 162 -4.22 3.99 12.36
CA ALA A 162 -5.35 4.41 11.55
C ALA A 162 -6.06 3.16 11.04
N TRP A 163 -7.40 3.16 11.01
CA TRP A 163 -8.16 2.03 10.50
C TRP A 163 -9.45 2.45 9.81
N ALA A 164 -9.90 1.65 8.86
CA ALA A 164 -11.18 1.80 8.19
C ALA A 164 -11.80 0.43 7.91
N THR A 165 -13.12 0.32 8.04
CA THR A 165 -13.83 -0.85 7.51
C THR A 165 -13.81 -0.80 5.99
N ILE A 166 -13.48 -1.94 5.37
CA ILE A 166 -13.43 -2.06 3.91
C ILE A 166 -14.78 -1.62 3.30
N ASN A 167 -14.71 -0.91 2.17
CA ASN A 167 -15.84 -0.34 1.43
C ASN A 167 -16.66 0.75 2.16
N LYS A 168 -16.32 1.14 3.39
CA LYS A 168 -16.96 2.28 4.08
C LYS A 168 -16.21 3.61 3.89
N GLY A 169 -14.89 3.58 3.69
CA GLY A 169 -14.06 4.78 3.48
C GLY A 169 -13.89 5.70 4.71
N ASP A 170 -14.55 5.37 5.83
CA ASP A 170 -14.57 6.18 7.04
C ASP A 170 -13.38 5.90 7.96
N TRP A 171 -12.20 6.42 7.57
CA TRP A 171 -10.98 6.30 8.36
C TRP A 171 -11.13 6.92 9.77
N GLN A 172 -10.76 6.12 10.77
CA GLN A 172 -10.49 6.51 12.14
C GLN A 172 -8.98 6.60 12.31
N VAL A 173 -8.48 7.58 13.07
CA VAL A 173 -7.05 7.93 13.10
C VAL A 173 -6.58 8.26 14.51
N ASN A 174 -5.25 8.27 14.72
CA ASN A 174 -4.60 8.70 15.98
C ASN A 174 -5.05 7.95 17.22
N LYS A 175 -5.39 6.67 17.08
CA LYS A 175 -5.55 5.80 18.23
C LYS A 175 -4.19 5.31 18.66
N GLU A 176 -3.75 5.76 19.83
CA GLU A 176 -2.52 5.30 20.47
C GLU A 176 -2.62 3.81 20.80
N ILE A 177 -1.51 3.10 20.63
CA ILE A 177 -1.36 1.68 20.96
C ILE A 177 -0.63 1.62 22.30
N GLN A 178 -1.27 1.01 23.29
CA GLN A 178 -0.72 0.80 24.63
C GLN A 178 0.05 -0.51 24.71
#